data_AF-A0A967AKN9-F1
#
_entry.id   AF-A0A967AKN9-F1
#
_cell.length_a   1.000
_cell.length_b   1.000
_cell.length_c   1.000
_cell.angle_alpha   90.00
_cell.angle_beta   90.00
_cell.angle_gamma   90.00
#
_symmetry.space_group_name_H-M   'P 1'
#
loop_
_entity.id
_entity.type
_entity.pdbx_description
1 polymer ?
#
loop_
_entity_poly.entity_id
_entity_poly.type
_entity_poly.pdbx_seq_one_letter_code
_entity_poly.pdbx_strand_id
1 'polypeptide(L)'
;MLYLTLHPIVPLILIVALCSGPVAAEVRPVEVLVTIVKDKVVALPGGGSPVEEALGVNEMIVTTAAKGPAGFVQTSRRLLGFSSALHRWTEVQLEVEEHVEHHQTLPRLVTVHTNRRIHGFQESRGHWFSQALGPNETVTQLRGRGHVMVVVTSERALAISAFTGGFFWVRLSPNELVQSIDQSNDAAVVRTTARQLAFRSQTGLWTEMR
;
A
#
# COMPACT_ATOMS: atom_id res chain seq x y z
N MET A 1 -50.32 -64.72 -46.90
CA MET A 1 -50.35 -64.39 -45.47
C MET A 1 -48.91 -64.29 -44.98
N LEU A 2 -48.37 -63.06 -44.92
CA LEU A 2 -47.10 -62.71 -44.27
C LEU A 2 -47.11 -61.18 -44.11
N TYR A 3 -47.27 -60.72 -42.87
CA TYR A 3 -47.27 -59.31 -42.48
C TYR A 3 -45.81 -58.83 -42.37
N LEU A 4 -45.45 -57.78 -43.11
CA LEU A 4 -44.20 -57.04 -42.93
C LEU A 4 -44.47 -55.87 -41.99
N THR A 5 -44.01 -55.97 -40.74
CA THR A 5 -44.07 -54.92 -39.73
C THR A 5 -42.90 -53.96 -39.90
N LEU A 6 -43.15 -52.77 -40.46
CA LEU A 6 -42.20 -51.65 -40.41
C LEU A 6 -42.10 -51.12 -38.98
N HIS A 7 -40.91 -51.18 -38.37
CA HIS A 7 -40.59 -50.42 -37.16
C HIS A 7 -40.13 -49.02 -37.56
N PRO A 8 -40.67 -47.94 -36.96
CA PRO A 8 -40.07 -46.63 -37.11
C PRO A 8 -38.86 -46.50 -36.16
N ILE A 9 -37.69 -46.29 -36.74
CA ILE A 9 -36.48 -45.87 -36.02
C ILE A 9 -36.66 -44.38 -35.68
N VAL A 10 -36.80 -44.07 -34.40
CA VAL A 10 -36.78 -42.68 -33.90
C VAL A 10 -35.31 -42.28 -33.69
N PRO A 11 -34.78 -41.26 -34.37
CA PRO A 11 -33.44 -40.77 -34.04
C PRO A 11 -33.50 -39.90 -32.78
N LEU A 12 -32.79 -40.33 -31.74
CA LEU A 12 -32.53 -39.56 -30.53
C LEU A 12 -31.52 -38.46 -30.87
N ILE A 13 -31.98 -37.22 -31.02
CA ILE A 13 -31.10 -36.05 -31.20
C ILE A 13 -30.58 -35.63 -29.82
N LEU A 14 -29.29 -35.89 -29.56
CA LEU A 14 -28.59 -35.42 -28.38
C LEU A 14 -28.10 -33.97 -28.63
N ILE A 15 -28.81 -32.98 -28.10
CA ILE A 15 -28.35 -31.58 -28.12
C ILE A 15 -27.25 -31.42 -27.06
N VAL A 16 -26.00 -31.39 -27.49
CA VAL A 16 -24.89 -30.95 -26.63
C VAL A 16 -24.97 -29.43 -26.51
N ALA A 17 -25.52 -28.95 -25.41
CA ALA A 17 -25.46 -27.54 -25.05
C ALA A 17 -24.01 -27.16 -24.74
N LEU A 18 -23.35 -26.50 -25.69
CA LEU A 18 -22.11 -25.76 -25.45
C LEU A 18 -22.44 -24.58 -24.53
N CYS A 19 -22.43 -24.84 -23.22
CA CYS A 19 -22.44 -23.79 -22.20
C CYS A 19 -21.10 -23.05 -22.26
N SER A 20 -21.01 -22.05 -23.15
CA SER A 20 -20.01 -21.00 -23.07
C SER A 20 -20.35 -20.11 -21.86
N GLY A 21 -20.08 -20.62 -20.65
CA GLY A 21 -20.11 -19.80 -19.45
C GLY A 21 -19.05 -18.70 -19.59
N PRO A 22 -19.29 -17.46 -19.12
CA PRO A 22 -18.25 -16.46 -19.10
C PRO A 22 -17.11 -16.99 -18.23
N VAL A 23 -15.93 -17.16 -18.84
CA VAL A 23 -14.70 -17.37 -18.07
C VAL A 23 -14.53 -16.12 -17.24
N ALA A 24 -14.84 -16.22 -15.94
CA ALA A 24 -14.47 -15.19 -15.00
C ALA A 24 -12.94 -15.11 -15.04
N ALA A 25 -12.41 -14.07 -15.69
CA ALA A 25 -11.01 -13.75 -15.59
C ALA A 25 -10.74 -13.45 -14.11
N GLU A 26 -10.08 -14.40 -13.44
CA GLU A 26 -9.64 -14.20 -12.07
C GLU A 26 -8.66 -13.02 -12.09
N VAL A 27 -9.09 -11.87 -11.56
CA VAL A 27 -8.23 -10.70 -11.40
C VAL A 27 -7.16 -11.10 -10.40
N ARG A 28 -6.02 -11.57 -10.90
CA ARG A 28 -4.89 -11.92 -10.05
C ARG A 28 -4.46 -10.66 -9.31
N PRO A 29 -4.27 -10.74 -7.98
CA PRO A 29 -3.72 -9.62 -7.24
C PRO A 29 -2.37 -9.26 -7.86
N VAL A 30 -2.20 -8.00 -8.25
CA VAL A 30 -0.92 -7.51 -8.77
C VAL A 30 0.10 -7.63 -7.66
N GLU A 31 1.13 -8.43 -7.89
CA GLU A 31 2.23 -8.64 -6.97
C GLU A 31 3.53 -8.20 -7.63
N VAL A 32 4.35 -7.47 -6.87
CA VAL A 32 5.68 -7.02 -7.28
C VAL A 32 6.71 -7.77 -6.48
N LEU A 33 7.72 -8.30 -7.16
CA LEU A 33 8.96 -8.73 -6.54
C LEU A 33 10.02 -7.63 -6.72
N VAL A 34 10.74 -7.28 -5.66
CA VAL A 34 11.89 -6.38 -5.71
C VAL A 34 13.16 -7.21 -5.55
N THR A 35 14.10 -7.04 -6.47
CA THR A 35 15.39 -7.72 -6.45
C THR A 35 16.53 -6.75 -6.80
N ILE A 36 17.77 -7.18 -6.59
CA ILE A 36 18.97 -6.39 -6.85
C ILE A 36 19.79 -7.11 -7.91
N VAL A 37 20.18 -6.38 -8.95
CA VAL A 37 21.01 -6.91 -10.03
C VAL A 37 22.17 -5.94 -10.25
N LYS A 38 23.38 -6.37 -9.89
CA LYS A 38 24.60 -5.54 -9.95
C LYS A 38 24.41 -4.23 -9.15
N ASP A 39 24.45 -3.10 -9.84
CA ASP A 39 24.32 -1.73 -9.36
C ASP A 39 22.91 -1.18 -9.58
N LYS A 40 21.90 -2.04 -9.66
CA LYS A 40 20.51 -1.65 -9.91
C LYS A 40 19.54 -2.35 -8.97
N VAL A 41 18.48 -1.64 -8.63
CA VAL A 41 17.26 -2.24 -8.10
C VAL A 41 16.34 -2.55 -9.27
N VAL A 42 15.73 -3.73 -9.24
CA VAL A 42 14.78 -4.17 -10.26
C VAL A 42 13.46 -4.53 -9.61
N ALA A 43 12.38 -3.89 -10.07
CA ALA A 43 11.01 -4.31 -9.79
C ALA A 43 10.54 -5.25 -10.90
N LEU A 44 9.99 -6.38 -10.50
CA LEU A 44 9.36 -7.38 -11.35
C LEU A 44 7.86 -7.37 -11.05
N PRO A 45 7.07 -6.50 -11.71
CA PRO A 45 5.62 -6.54 -11.56
C PRO A 45 5.05 -7.81 -12.20
N GLY A 46 3.97 -8.34 -11.65
CA GLY A 46 3.27 -9.52 -12.18
C GLY A 46 2.77 -9.38 -13.63
N GLY A 47 2.81 -8.18 -14.20
CA GLY A 47 2.60 -7.92 -15.62
C GLY A 47 3.53 -6.82 -16.16
N GLY A 48 3.95 -6.98 -17.41
CA GLY A 48 4.87 -6.06 -18.09
C GLY A 48 6.34 -6.44 -17.96
N SER A 49 7.22 -5.53 -18.36
CA SER A 49 8.67 -5.72 -18.30
C SER A 49 9.24 -5.35 -16.92
N PRO A 50 10.40 -5.92 -16.54
CA PRO A 50 11.17 -5.45 -15.40
C PRO A 50 11.43 -3.94 -15.46
N VAL A 51 11.37 -3.26 -14.32
CA VAL A 51 11.66 -1.83 -14.20
C VAL A 51 12.87 -1.64 -13.31
N GLU A 52 13.92 -1.06 -13.88
CA GLU A 52 15.20 -0.88 -13.22
C GLU A 52 15.37 0.57 -12.73
N GLU A 53 16.03 0.73 -11.58
CA GLU A 53 16.54 2.00 -11.07
C GLU A 53 18.02 1.82 -10.74
N ALA A 54 18.88 2.67 -11.30
CA ALA A 54 20.32 2.59 -11.09
C ALA A 54 20.70 3.16 -9.72
N LEU A 55 21.63 2.49 -9.04
CA LEU A 55 22.24 2.97 -7.82
C LEU A 55 23.38 3.94 -8.15
N GLY A 56 23.49 5.01 -7.37
CA GLY A 56 24.62 5.93 -7.44
C GLY A 56 25.92 5.27 -6.98
N VAL A 57 27.05 5.88 -7.31
CA VAL A 57 28.38 5.40 -6.91
C VAL A 57 28.45 5.26 -5.39
N ASN A 58 28.82 4.09 -4.88
CA ASN A 58 28.87 3.76 -3.45
C ASN A 58 27.52 3.90 -2.71
N GLU A 59 26.40 3.94 -3.42
CA GLU A 59 25.08 3.83 -2.80
C GLU A 59 24.83 2.38 -2.41
N MET A 60 24.51 2.14 -1.14
CA MET A 60 24.26 0.79 -0.62
C MET A 60 22.78 0.58 -0.38
N ILE A 61 22.28 -0.63 -0.68
CA ILE A 61 20.94 -1.03 -0.27
C ILE A 61 20.95 -1.35 1.22
N VAL A 62 20.06 -0.72 1.97
CA VAL A 62 19.85 -1.00 3.40
C VAL A 62 18.76 -2.05 3.57
N THR A 63 17.63 -1.86 2.88
CA THR A 63 16.52 -2.83 2.92
C THR A 63 15.63 -2.72 1.70
N THR A 64 14.88 -3.78 1.44
CA THR A 64 13.87 -3.87 0.38
C THR A 64 12.60 -4.47 0.96
N ALA A 65 11.43 -3.99 0.52
CA ALA A 65 10.15 -4.59 0.85
C ALA A 65 9.20 -4.49 -0.34
N ALA A 66 8.28 -5.44 -0.46
CA ALA A 66 7.21 -5.37 -1.44
C ALA A 66 5.93 -5.94 -0.84
N LYS A 67 4.78 -5.39 -1.22
CA LYS A 67 3.47 -5.93 -0.85
C LYS A 67 2.47 -5.54 -1.91
N GLY A 68 1.83 -6.53 -2.53
CA GLY A 68 0.91 -6.27 -3.64
C GLY A 68 1.60 -5.44 -4.74
N PRO A 69 0.99 -4.35 -5.23
CA PRO A 69 1.54 -3.55 -6.32
C PRO A 69 2.61 -2.54 -5.88
N ALA A 70 2.89 -2.41 -4.57
CA ALA A 70 3.86 -1.47 -4.03
C ALA A 70 5.21 -2.15 -3.78
N GLY A 71 6.28 -1.51 -4.23
CA GLY A 71 7.66 -1.84 -3.85
C GLY A 71 8.30 -0.69 -3.06
N PHE A 72 9.26 -1.02 -2.21
CA PHE A 72 10.01 -0.09 -1.39
C PHE A 72 11.48 -0.52 -1.34
N VAL A 73 12.37 0.46 -1.45
CA VAL A 73 13.79 0.28 -1.16
C VAL A 73 14.28 1.45 -0.34
N GLN A 74 15.02 1.14 0.71
CA GLN A 74 15.85 2.10 1.41
C GLN A 74 17.29 1.90 0.97
N THR A 75 17.93 2.99 0.56
CA THR A 75 19.37 3.03 0.33
C THR A 75 20.07 3.86 1.41
N SER A 76 21.39 3.94 1.33
CA SER A 76 22.19 4.84 2.16
C SER A 76 21.99 6.33 1.85
N ARG A 77 21.17 6.68 0.83
CA ARG A 77 20.99 8.07 0.36
C ARG A 77 19.55 8.49 0.14
N ARG A 78 18.68 7.57 -0.24
CA ARG A 78 17.31 7.87 -0.66
C ARG A 78 16.37 6.72 -0.35
N LEU A 79 15.08 7.05 -0.39
CA LEU A 79 13.98 6.12 -0.36
C LEU A 79 13.44 5.99 -1.78
N LEU A 80 13.27 4.77 -2.28
CA LEU A 80 12.65 4.47 -3.56
C LEU A 80 11.30 3.80 -3.33
N GLY A 81 10.28 4.29 -4.02
CA GLY A 81 8.93 3.74 -4.03
C GLY A 81 8.60 3.28 -5.44
N PHE A 82 8.23 2.01 -5.60
CA PHE A 82 7.78 1.48 -6.87
C PHE A 82 6.26 1.49 -6.95
N SER A 83 5.75 2.03 -8.05
CA SER A 83 4.34 1.94 -8.42
C SER A 83 4.18 0.96 -9.56
N SER A 84 3.50 -0.16 -9.31
CA SER A 84 3.12 -1.07 -10.39
C SER A 84 2.05 -0.45 -11.30
N ALA A 85 1.19 0.44 -10.79
CA ALA A 85 0.20 1.12 -11.62
C ALA A 85 0.83 2.05 -12.67
N LEU A 86 2.00 2.62 -12.36
CA LEU A 86 2.70 3.57 -13.23
C LEU A 86 3.99 3.00 -13.85
N HIS A 87 4.30 1.72 -13.57
CA HIS A 87 5.52 1.03 -14.01
C HIS A 87 6.80 1.85 -13.80
N ARG A 88 6.96 2.47 -12.62
CA ARG A 88 8.13 3.32 -12.34
C ARG A 88 8.55 3.35 -10.88
N TRP A 89 9.83 3.62 -10.68
CA TRP A 89 10.40 4.06 -9.41
C TRP A 89 10.26 5.57 -9.27
N THR A 90 10.00 6.04 -8.05
CA THR A 90 10.16 7.44 -7.67
C THR A 90 10.87 7.54 -6.34
N GLU A 91 11.57 8.65 -6.13
CA GLU A 91 12.49 8.78 -5.03
C GLU A 91 12.20 9.99 -4.14
N VAL A 92 12.71 9.92 -2.91
CA VAL A 92 12.97 11.07 -2.05
C VAL A 92 14.34 10.92 -1.41
N GLN A 93 15.13 11.99 -1.42
CA GLN A 93 16.48 12.01 -0.86
C GLN A 93 16.42 12.14 0.68
N LEU A 94 17.30 11.43 1.36
CA LEU A 94 17.53 11.57 2.80
C LEU A 94 18.55 12.68 3.05
N GLU A 95 18.38 13.46 4.12
CA GLU A 95 19.39 14.44 4.53
C GLU A 95 20.65 13.77 5.12
N VAL A 96 21.75 14.53 5.23
CA VAL A 96 23.11 14.04 5.59
C VAL A 96 23.18 13.32 6.94
N GLU A 97 22.20 13.54 7.84
CA GLU A 97 22.11 12.88 9.16
C GLU A 97 20.71 12.27 9.39
N GLU A 98 19.93 12.13 8.32
CA GLU A 98 18.62 11.52 8.35
C GLU A 98 18.75 10.00 8.19
N HIS A 99 18.27 9.26 9.18
CA HIS A 99 18.27 7.81 9.15
C HIS A 99 16.88 7.26 9.43
N VAL A 100 16.56 6.16 8.75
CA VAL A 100 15.28 5.47 8.92
C VAL A 100 15.30 4.70 10.23
N GLU A 101 14.30 4.94 11.07
CA GLU A 101 14.07 4.21 12.31
C GLU A 101 13.09 3.05 12.09
N HIS A 102 12.04 3.29 11.30
CA HIS A 102 11.02 2.29 11.03
C HIS A 102 10.38 2.51 9.66
N HIS A 103 9.91 1.42 9.03
CA HIS A 103 9.08 1.51 7.84
C HIS A 103 7.99 0.45 7.87
N GLN A 104 6.89 0.70 7.16
CA GLN A 104 5.84 -0.27 6.93
C GLN A 104 5.34 -0.18 5.49
N THR A 105 5.29 -1.34 4.81
CA THR A 105 4.83 -1.47 3.43
C THR A 105 3.45 -2.14 3.40
N LEU A 106 2.48 -1.45 2.81
CA LEU A 106 1.13 -1.89 2.51
C LEU A 106 0.92 -1.95 0.98
N PRO A 107 -0.12 -2.64 0.49
CA PRO A 107 -0.41 -2.68 -0.94
C PRO A 107 -0.54 -1.33 -1.64
N ARG A 108 -1.02 -0.30 -0.92
CA ARG A 108 -1.27 1.02 -1.52
C ARG A 108 -0.45 2.16 -0.92
N LEU A 109 0.27 1.88 0.17
CA LEU A 109 1.00 2.87 0.94
C LEU A 109 2.32 2.30 1.45
N VAL A 110 3.36 3.11 1.45
CA VAL A 110 4.55 2.88 2.27
C VAL A 110 4.68 4.05 3.22
N THR A 111 4.95 3.81 4.49
CA THR A 111 5.36 4.87 5.42
C THR A 111 6.75 4.57 5.92
N VAL A 112 7.58 5.61 5.96
CA VAL A 112 8.95 5.56 6.49
C VAL A 112 9.06 6.64 7.55
N HIS A 113 9.41 6.24 8.76
CA HIS A 113 9.73 7.12 9.86
C HIS A 113 11.25 7.23 9.97
N THR A 114 11.74 8.47 9.91
CA THR A 114 13.13 8.83 10.17
C THR A 114 13.21 9.63 11.46
N ASN A 115 14.43 9.82 11.98
CA ASN A 115 14.69 10.72 13.11
C ASN A 115 14.31 12.20 12.87
N ARG A 116 13.84 12.57 11.66
CA ARG A 116 13.51 13.97 11.28
C ARG A 116 12.13 14.12 10.66
N ARG A 117 11.61 13.08 10.01
CA ARG A 117 10.45 13.16 9.13
C ARG A 117 9.65 11.87 9.13
N ILE A 118 8.39 12.01 8.71
CA ILE A 118 7.59 10.90 8.25
C ILE A 118 7.41 11.07 6.75
N HIS A 119 7.81 10.05 5.99
CA HIS A 119 7.56 9.97 4.56
C HIS A 119 6.41 9.01 4.29
N GLY A 120 5.52 9.38 3.37
CA GLY A 120 4.46 8.53 2.86
C GLY A 120 4.60 8.38 1.34
N PHE A 121 4.56 7.16 0.82
CA PHE A 121 4.48 6.88 -0.61
C PHE A 121 3.08 6.37 -0.95
N GLN A 122 2.44 6.98 -1.94
CA GLN A 122 1.16 6.55 -2.49
C GLN A 122 1.37 5.78 -3.79
N GLU A 123 1.10 4.47 -3.76
CA GLU A 123 1.36 3.56 -4.88
C GLU A 123 0.60 3.98 -6.15
N SER A 124 -0.68 4.35 -6.04
CA SER A 124 -1.52 4.68 -7.20
C SER A 124 -1.08 5.92 -7.97
N ARG A 125 -0.30 6.80 -7.35
CA ARG A 125 0.26 8.02 -7.96
C ARG A 125 1.78 7.99 -8.11
N GLY A 126 2.42 6.96 -7.55
CA GLY A 126 3.89 6.87 -7.46
C GLY A 126 4.50 8.12 -6.84
N HIS A 127 3.88 8.68 -5.80
CA HIS A 127 4.25 9.99 -5.25
C HIS A 127 4.61 9.91 -3.77
N TRP A 128 5.67 10.62 -3.41
CA TRP A 128 6.15 10.78 -2.04
C TRP A 128 5.64 12.07 -1.42
N PHE A 129 5.20 11.98 -0.16
CA PHE A 129 4.86 13.08 0.72
C PHE A 129 5.80 13.03 1.92
N SER A 130 6.12 14.19 2.50
CA SER A 130 6.95 14.26 3.70
C SER A 130 6.36 15.23 4.70
N GLN A 131 6.40 14.87 5.96
CA GLN A 131 6.02 15.73 7.08
C GLN A 131 7.18 15.79 8.06
N ALA A 132 7.69 17.00 8.33
CA ALA A 132 8.71 17.20 9.34
C ALA A 132 8.16 16.92 10.75
N LEU A 133 8.98 16.26 11.57
CA LEU A 133 8.80 16.15 13.01
C LEU A 133 9.35 17.41 13.69
N GLY A 134 8.69 17.85 14.76
CA GLY A 134 9.22 18.90 15.64
C GLY A 134 10.53 18.47 16.31
N PRO A 135 11.34 19.42 16.84
CA PRO A 135 12.65 19.12 17.43
C PRO A 135 12.63 18.11 18.58
N ASN A 136 11.51 17.99 19.29
CA ASN A 136 11.30 17.05 20.39
C ASN A 136 10.08 16.14 20.13
N GLU A 137 9.57 16.13 18.90
CA GLU A 137 8.42 15.31 18.53
C GLU A 137 8.92 13.90 18.24
N THR A 138 8.41 12.90 18.98
CA THR A 138 8.80 11.50 18.80
C THR A 138 7.62 10.67 18.32
N VAL A 139 7.85 9.77 17.37
CA VAL A 139 6.82 8.80 16.96
C VAL A 139 6.71 7.72 18.04
N THR A 140 5.50 7.54 18.57
CA THR A 140 5.22 6.55 19.61
C THR A 140 4.55 5.31 19.02
N GLN A 141 3.77 5.46 17.94
CA GLN A 141 3.12 4.35 17.25
C GLN A 141 3.05 4.60 15.75
N LEU A 142 3.28 3.54 14.97
CA LEU A 142 3.02 3.50 13.54
C LEU A 142 2.20 2.25 13.24
N ARG A 143 1.00 2.44 12.68
CA ARG A 143 0.03 1.37 12.40
C ARG A 143 -0.67 1.61 11.07
N GLY A 144 -0.46 0.68 10.15
CA GLY A 144 -1.08 0.70 8.83
C GLY A 144 -1.97 -0.52 8.57
N ARG A 145 -3.13 -0.26 7.96
CA ARG A 145 -4.04 -1.30 7.44
C ARG A 145 -4.77 -0.79 6.19
N GLY A 146 -4.79 -1.63 5.15
CA GLY A 146 -5.48 -1.33 3.89
C GLY A 146 -5.01 -0.01 3.26
N HIS A 147 -5.89 0.98 3.29
CA HIS A 147 -5.78 2.30 2.68
C HIS A 147 -5.47 3.43 3.67
N VAL A 148 -5.24 3.09 4.95
CA VAL A 148 -4.94 4.04 6.02
C VAL A 148 -3.63 3.64 6.72
N MET A 149 -2.76 4.63 6.91
CA MET A 149 -1.67 4.54 7.88
C MET A 149 -1.85 5.63 8.92
N VAL A 150 -1.75 5.26 10.19
CA VAL A 150 -1.79 6.17 11.34
C VAL A 150 -0.40 6.21 11.95
N VAL A 151 0.10 7.43 12.17
CA VAL A 151 1.32 7.69 12.92
C VAL A 151 0.95 8.55 14.10
N VAL A 152 1.20 8.08 15.32
CA VAL A 152 1.01 8.84 16.54
C VAL A 152 2.35 9.33 17.02
N THR A 153 2.42 10.62 17.32
CA THR A 153 3.59 11.26 17.94
C THR A 153 3.27 11.73 19.35
N SER A 154 4.28 12.28 20.04
CA SER A 154 4.08 12.98 21.30
C SER A 154 3.20 14.23 21.20
N GLU A 155 2.94 14.77 19.99
CA GLU A 155 2.22 16.03 19.79
C GLU A 155 0.92 15.91 18.97
N ARG A 156 0.80 14.87 18.14
CA ARG A 156 -0.32 14.75 17.19
C ARG A 156 -0.55 13.31 16.73
N ALA A 157 -1.76 13.04 16.27
CA ALA A 157 -2.05 11.89 15.44
C ALA A 157 -2.06 12.33 13.98
N LEU A 158 -1.31 11.63 13.13
CA LEU A 158 -1.29 11.80 11.68
C LEU A 158 -1.93 10.59 11.01
N ALA A 159 -2.59 10.83 9.89
CA ALA A 159 -3.09 9.80 8.99
C ALA A 159 -2.63 10.08 7.56
N ILE A 160 -2.35 9.01 6.84
CA ILE A 160 -2.07 9.00 5.40
C ILE A 160 -3.16 8.18 4.72
N SER A 161 -3.69 8.71 3.62
CA SER A 161 -4.71 8.05 2.82
C SER A 161 -4.15 7.60 1.47
N ALA A 162 -4.46 6.35 1.09
CA ALA A 162 -4.17 5.83 -0.24
C ALA A 162 -5.03 6.47 -1.35
N PHE A 163 -6.14 7.14 -1.00
CA PHE A 163 -7.06 7.74 -1.98
C PHE A 163 -6.79 9.22 -2.19
N THR A 164 -6.80 9.99 -1.10
CA THR A 164 -6.63 11.45 -1.17
C THR A 164 -5.16 11.84 -1.27
N GLY A 165 -4.25 11.04 -0.70
CA GLY A 165 -2.82 11.36 -0.58
C GLY A 165 -2.53 12.40 0.50
N GLY A 166 -1.25 12.60 0.83
CA GLY A 166 -0.81 13.57 1.84
C GLY A 166 -1.01 13.14 3.30
N PHE A 167 -0.69 14.08 4.20
CA PHE A 167 -0.80 13.92 5.65
C PHE A 167 -1.98 14.73 6.21
N PHE A 168 -2.80 14.08 7.02
CA PHE A 168 -3.91 14.69 7.74
C PHE A 168 -3.66 14.52 9.23
N TRP A 169 -3.62 15.62 9.98
CA TRP A 169 -3.26 15.54 11.39
C TRP A 169 -4.25 16.24 12.29
N VAL A 170 -4.27 15.81 13.54
CA VAL A 170 -4.97 16.44 14.65
C VAL A 170 -4.01 16.52 15.83
N ARG A 171 -3.96 17.69 16.47
CA ARG A 171 -3.11 17.92 17.65
C ARG A 171 -3.67 17.15 18.84
N LEU A 172 -2.78 16.50 19.58
CA LEU A 172 -3.05 15.91 20.89
C LEU A 172 -2.76 16.94 21.99
N SER A 173 -3.55 16.92 23.06
CA SER A 173 -3.32 17.81 24.20
C SER A 173 -2.10 17.35 25.02
N PRO A 174 -1.44 18.22 25.80
CA PRO A 174 -0.19 17.92 26.52
C PRO A 174 -0.19 16.72 27.50
N ASN A 175 -1.35 16.11 27.81
CA ASN A 175 -1.46 14.90 28.63
C ASN A 175 -2.45 13.88 28.01
N GLU A 176 -2.79 14.06 26.74
CA GLU A 176 -3.69 13.18 26.01
C GLU A 176 -2.90 11.95 25.55
N LEU A 177 -3.18 10.79 26.14
CA LEU A 177 -2.48 9.55 25.83
C LEU A 177 -3.33 8.69 24.91
N VAL A 178 -2.73 8.15 23.85
CA VAL A 178 -3.38 7.16 22.98
C VAL A 178 -3.48 5.83 23.70
N GLN A 179 -4.71 5.33 23.83
CA GLN A 179 -5.04 4.06 24.49
C GLN A 179 -5.15 2.91 23.48
N SER A 180 -5.77 3.16 22.31
CA SER A 180 -5.89 2.16 21.26
C SER A 180 -5.98 2.79 19.87
N ILE A 181 -5.58 2.01 18.87
CA ILE A 181 -5.77 2.32 17.44
C ILE A 181 -6.47 1.12 16.81
N ASP A 182 -7.74 1.28 16.48
CA ASP A 182 -8.54 0.27 15.81
C ASP A 182 -8.66 0.65 14.32
N GLN A 183 -8.34 -0.27 13.41
CA GLN A 183 -8.33 0.02 11.97
C GLN A 183 -9.17 -0.98 11.18
N SER A 184 -9.90 -0.49 10.19
CA SER A 184 -10.41 -1.27 9.07
C SER A 184 -9.49 -1.07 7.85
N ASN A 185 -9.91 -1.48 6.66
CA ASN A 185 -9.17 -1.15 5.45
C ASN A 185 -9.29 0.34 5.07
N ASP A 186 -10.34 1.04 5.47
CA ASP A 186 -10.66 2.39 4.98
C ASP A 186 -10.80 3.44 6.08
N ALA A 187 -10.75 3.02 7.34
CA ALA A 187 -10.90 3.90 8.48
C ALA A 187 -9.98 3.49 9.62
N ALA A 188 -9.66 4.46 10.46
CA ALA A 188 -9.00 4.25 11.74
C ALA A 188 -9.76 4.99 12.83
N VAL A 189 -9.84 4.41 14.01
CA VAL A 189 -10.32 5.06 15.23
C VAL A 189 -9.16 5.07 16.22
N VAL A 190 -8.73 6.26 16.60
CA VAL A 190 -7.74 6.48 17.65
C VAL A 190 -8.50 6.85 18.92
N ARG A 191 -8.45 5.98 19.92
CA ARG A 191 -9.00 6.27 21.25
C ARG A 191 -7.90 6.84 22.13
N THR A 192 -8.17 8.00 22.72
CA THR A 192 -7.28 8.66 23.68
C THR A 192 -7.92 8.72 25.06
N THR A 193 -7.16 9.19 26.06
CA THR A 193 -7.70 9.48 27.39
C THR A 193 -8.74 10.60 27.41
N ALA A 194 -8.81 11.43 26.36
CA ALA A 194 -9.70 12.59 26.29
C ALA A 194 -10.88 12.41 25.32
N ARG A 195 -10.70 11.65 24.24
CA ARG A 195 -11.68 11.59 23.13
C ARG A 195 -11.44 10.40 22.20
N GLN A 196 -12.35 10.24 21.24
CA GLN A 196 -12.21 9.27 20.15
C GLN A 196 -12.18 10.00 18.81
N LEU A 197 -11.16 9.72 18.02
CA LEU A 197 -10.89 10.37 16.75
C LEU A 197 -11.01 9.35 15.62
N ALA A 198 -11.97 9.53 14.73
CA ALA A 198 -12.15 8.71 13.55
C ALA A 198 -11.54 9.38 12.31
N PHE A 199 -10.73 8.65 11.57
CA PHE A 199 -10.23 9.05 10.26
C PHE A 199 -10.82 8.15 9.17
N ARG A 200 -11.18 8.73 8.02
CA ARG A 200 -11.63 7.99 6.83
C ARG A 200 -10.75 8.30 5.64
N SER A 201 -10.22 7.28 4.98
CA SER A 201 -9.30 7.39 3.84
C SER A 201 -9.94 8.15 2.66
N GLN A 202 -11.23 7.92 2.40
CA GLN A 202 -11.93 8.48 1.24
C GLN A 202 -12.12 10.00 1.33
N THR A 203 -12.25 10.54 2.55
CA THR A 203 -12.46 11.97 2.77
C THR A 203 -11.18 12.69 3.21
N GLY A 204 -10.24 11.97 3.81
CA GLY A 204 -9.04 12.59 4.40
C GLY A 204 -9.34 13.44 5.63
N LEU A 205 -10.45 13.18 6.33
CA LEU A 205 -10.87 14.01 7.46
C LEU A 205 -10.84 13.24 8.78
N TRP A 206 -10.41 13.95 9.82
CA TRP A 206 -10.58 13.55 11.21
C TRP A 206 -11.92 14.05 11.73
N THR A 207 -12.65 13.20 12.43
CA THR A 207 -13.91 13.55 13.12
C THR A 207 -13.84 13.04 14.54
N GLU A 208 -14.11 13.94 15.49
CA GLU A 208 -14.29 13.55 16.88
C GLU A 208 -15.66 12.87 17.05
N MET A 209 -15.64 11.66 17.58
CA MET A 209 -16.86 10.88 17.83
C MET A 209 -17.52 11.39 19.11
N ARG A 210 -18.83 11.66 19.03
CA ARG A 210 -19.67 12.07 20.17
C ARG A 210 -20.35 10.88 20.81
#